data_AF-A0A671Q3H4-F1
#
_entry.id   AF-A0A671Q3H4-F1
#
_cell.length_a   1.000
_cell.length_b   1.000
_cell.length_c   1.000
_cell.angle_alpha   90.00
_cell.angle_beta   90.00
_cell.angle_gamma   90.00
#
_symmetry.space_group_name_H-M   'P 1'
#
loop_
_entity.id
_entity.type
_entity.pdbx_description
1 polymer ?
#
loop_
_entity_poly.entity_id
_entity_poly.type
_entity_poly.pdbx_seq_one_letter_code
_entity_poly.pdbx_strand_id
1 'polypeptide(L)'
;MVEWTDAERSAITDLWGRLNPDEIGPLAMARCLIVYPWTQRYFSTFGNLSSPAAIMGNSRVAGHGRTVMGGMGRLEQEQHFNRSIIFPELLPKVINAVTVNPDSATAIMQIHL
;
A
#
# COMPACT_ATOMS: atom_id res chain seq x y z
N MET A 1 -16.45 8.29 14.09
CA MET A 1 -15.30 9.11 13.70
C MET A 1 -14.20 8.81 14.72
N VAL A 2 -13.02 8.36 14.30
CA VAL A 2 -11.92 8.09 15.26
C VAL A 2 -11.07 9.35 15.29
N GLU A 3 -11.07 10.03 16.43
CA GLU A 3 -10.22 11.20 16.64
C GLU A 3 -8.86 10.75 17.15
N TRP A 4 -7.81 11.17 16.46
CA TRP A 4 -6.44 10.97 16.93
C TRP A 4 -6.07 12.10 17.89
N THR A 5 -5.28 11.77 18.90
CA THR A 5 -4.60 12.74 19.74
C THR A 5 -3.40 13.35 19.00
N ASP A 6 -2.93 14.50 19.46
CA ASP A 6 -1.75 15.14 18.88
C ASP A 6 -0.48 14.30 19.08
N ALA A 7 -0.42 13.54 20.18
CA ALA A 7 0.65 12.58 20.44
C ALA A 7 0.68 11.46 19.39
N GLU A 8 -0.49 10.90 19.03
CA GLU A 8 -0.57 9.85 18.01
C GLU A 8 -0.24 10.39 16.62
N ARG A 9 -0.73 11.58 16.27
CA ARG A 9 -0.38 12.25 15.00
C ARG A 9 1.13 12.47 14.90
N SER A 10 1.73 13.03 15.95
CA SER A 10 3.18 13.25 16.02
C SER A 10 3.97 11.95 15.86
N ALA A 11 3.56 10.88 16.54
CA ALA A 11 4.21 9.58 16.40
C ALA A 11 4.13 9.00 14.98
N ILE A 12 3.00 9.19 14.28
CA ILE A 12 2.83 8.76 12.89
C ILE A 12 3.73 9.56 11.94
N THR A 13 3.73 10.89 12.07
CA THR A 13 4.59 11.78 11.27
C THR A 13 6.07 11.46 11.49
N ASP A 14 6.50 11.31 12.75
CA ASP A 14 7.87 10.95 13.11
C ASP A 14 8.29 9.60 12.51
N LEU A 15 7.39 8.60 12.54
CA LEU A 15 7.64 7.30 11.94
C LEU A 15 7.79 7.44 10.42
N TRP A 16 6.89 8.16 9.76
CA TRP A 16 6.94 8.37 8.33
C TRP A 16 8.21 9.11 7.89
N GLY A 17 8.63 10.13 8.64
CA GLY A 17 9.87 10.86 8.36
C GLY A 17 11.14 10.00 8.39
N ARG A 18 11.09 8.81 9.03
CA ARG A 18 12.21 7.84 9.09
C ARG A 18 12.16 6.77 8.01
N LEU A 19 11.04 6.61 7.31
CA LEU A 19 10.89 5.59 6.27
C LEU A 19 11.37 6.14 4.93
N ASN A 20 12.12 5.33 4.19
CA ASN A 20 12.42 5.59 2.79
C ASN A 20 11.35 4.93 1.89
N PRO A 21 10.45 5.68 1.24
CA PRO A 21 9.40 5.12 0.40
C PRO A 21 9.93 4.29 -0.78
N ASP A 22 11.10 4.67 -1.31
CA ASP A 22 11.72 4.01 -2.45
C ASP A 22 12.28 2.63 -2.13
N GLU A 23 12.56 2.38 -0.85
CA GLU A 23 13.05 1.11 -0.34
C GLU A 23 11.90 0.26 0.22
N ILE A 24 11.11 0.83 1.13
CA ILE A 24 10.08 0.09 1.85
C ILE A 24 8.92 -0.30 0.94
N GLY A 25 8.57 0.53 -0.05
CA GLY A 25 7.46 0.25 -0.98
C GLY A 25 7.65 -1.03 -1.79
N PRO A 26 8.76 -1.16 -2.55
CA PRO A 26 9.09 -2.38 -3.25
C PRO A 26 9.11 -3.63 -2.34
N LEU A 27 9.72 -3.53 -1.16
CA LEU A 27 9.83 -4.64 -0.22
C LEU A 27 8.47 -5.07 0.34
N ALA A 28 7.63 -4.12 0.73
CA ALA A 28 6.29 -4.39 1.24
C ALA A 28 5.40 -5.04 0.17
N MET A 29 5.47 -4.53 -1.06
CA MET A 29 4.70 -5.09 -2.18
C MET A 29 5.15 -6.51 -2.53
N ALA A 30 6.46 -6.73 -2.63
CA ALA A 30 6.99 -8.06 -2.90
C ALA A 30 6.63 -9.06 -1.78
N ARG A 31 6.72 -8.65 -0.51
CA ARG A 31 6.31 -9.47 0.63
C ARG A 31 4.83 -9.83 0.57
N CYS A 32 3.96 -8.89 0.19
CA CYS A 32 2.53 -9.15 0.03
C CYS A 32 2.28 -10.26 -1.00
N LEU A 33 2.91 -10.17 -2.18
CA LEU A 33 2.76 -11.15 -3.27
C LEU A 33 3.37 -12.53 -2.95
N ILE A 34 4.42 -12.57 -2.12
CA ILE A 34 5.08 -13.81 -1.69
C ILE A 34 4.27 -14.50 -0.57
N VAL A 35 3.88 -13.76 0.47
CA VAL A 35 3.19 -14.31 1.65
C VAL A 35 1.73 -14.64 1.34
N TYR A 36 1.12 -13.89 0.42
CA TYR A 36 -0.26 -14.09 -0.02
C TYR A 36 -0.32 -14.31 -1.54
N PRO A 37 0.12 -15.49 -2.06
CA PRO A 37 0.22 -15.74 -3.50
C PRO A 37 -1.08 -15.54 -4.27
N TRP A 38 -2.22 -15.75 -3.62
CA TRP A 38 -3.54 -15.53 -4.21
C TRP A 38 -3.75 -14.09 -4.70
N THR A 39 -3.06 -13.11 -4.11
CA THR A 39 -3.13 -11.70 -4.51
C THR A 39 -2.49 -11.44 -5.88
N GLN A 40 -1.60 -12.32 -6.35
CA GLN A 40 -0.97 -12.20 -7.67
C GLN A 40 -1.99 -12.19 -8.82
N ARG A 41 -3.16 -12.80 -8.63
CA ARG A 41 -4.26 -12.86 -9.63
C ARG A 41 -4.70 -11.49 -10.13
N TYR A 42 -4.46 -10.45 -9.33
CA TYR A 42 -4.87 -9.10 -9.65
C TYR A 42 -3.79 -8.27 -10.36
N PHE A 43 -2.58 -8.81 -10.47
CA PHE A 43 -1.42 -8.18 -11.09
C PHE A 43 -0.99 -8.92 -12.36
N SER A 44 -1.96 -9.38 -13.16
CA SER A 44 -1.71 -10.13 -14.39
C SER A 44 -0.82 -9.36 -15.38
N THR A 45 -0.88 -8.03 -15.35
CA THR A 45 -0.04 -7.16 -16.18
C THR A 45 1.39 -7.02 -15.67
N PHE A 46 1.76 -7.55 -14.49
CA PHE A 46 3.11 -7.41 -13.96
C PHE A 46 4.09 -8.42 -14.55
N GLY A 47 3.61 -9.39 -15.33
CA GLY A 47 4.44 -10.42 -15.95
C GLY A 47 4.71 -11.57 -14.99
N ASN A 48 5.96 -12.04 -14.93
CA ASN A 48 6.30 -13.21 -14.14
C ASN A 48 6.28 -12.90 -12.63
N LEU A 49 5.38 -13.57 -11.90
CA LEU A 49 5.26 -13.55 -10.44
C LEU A 49 5.36 -14.97 -9.82
N SER A 50 5.78 -15.96 -10.60
CA SER A 50 5.70 -17.39 -10.23
C SER A 50 6.62 -17.81 -9.07
N SER A 51 7.61 -17.01 -8.70
CA SER A 51 8.57 -17.33 -7.64
C SER A 51 8.99 -16.09 -6.84
N PRO A 52 9.48 -16.24 -5.60
CA PRO A 52 9.99 -15.12 -4.82
C PRO A 52 11.08 -14.32 -5.54
N ALA A 53 12.01 -15.00 -6.23
CA ALA A 53 13.05 -14.34 -7.00
C ALA A 53 12.47 -13.54 -8.19
N ALA A 54 11.48 -14.09 -8.89
CA ALA A 54 10.79 -13.39 -9.96
C ALA A 54 10.05 -12.14 -9.45
N ILE A 55 9.38 -12.24 -8.29
CA ILE A 55 8.67 -11.13 -7.66
C ILE A 55 9.66 -10.03 -7.22
N MET A 56 10.73 -10.41 -6.50
CA MET A 56 11.73 -9.47 -5.98
C MET A 56 12.50 -8.75 -7.10
N GLY A 57 12.73 -9.42 -8.24
CA GLY A 57 13.39 -8.83 -9.40
C GLY A 57 12.47 -8.06 -10.34
N ASN A 58 11.16 -7.99 -10.06
CA ASN A 58 10.19 -7.42 -10.98
C ASN A 58 10.11 -5.89 -10.83
N SER A 59 10.50 -5.15 -11.87
CA SER A 59 10.48 -3.69 -11.89
C SER A 59 9.07 -3.09 -11.78
N ARG A 60 8.03 -3.80 -12.23
CA ARG A 60 6.62 -3.37 -12.08
C ARG A 60 6.14 -3.52 -10.64
N VAL A 61 6.53 -4.60 -9.95
CA VAL A 61 6.27 -4.77 -8.50
C VAL A 61 6.93 -3.63 -7.72
N ALA A 62 8.20 -3.35 -7.99
CA ALA A 62 8.92 -2.27 -7.32
C ALA A 62 8.31 -0.89 -7.63
N GLY A 63 7.99 -0.62 -8.89
CA GLY A 63 7.34 0.63 -9.30
C GLY A 63 5.99 0.84 -8.62
N HIS A 64 5.20 -0.22 -8.53
CA HIS A 64 3.90 -0.16 -7.87
C HIS A 64 4.03 0.06 -6.36
N GLY A 65 4.96 -0.62 -5.71
CA GLY A 65 5.25 -0.42 -4.29
C GLY A 65 5.61 1.03 -3.97
N ARG A 66 6.38 1.71 -4.83
CA ARG A 66 6.67 3.14 -4.70
C ARG A 66 5.40 4.00 -4.82
N THR A 67 4.55 3.72 -5.80
CA THR A 67 3.28 4.44 -5.97
C THR A 67 2.39 4.32 -4.73
N VAL A 68 2.29 3.12 -4.15
CA VAL A 68 1.50 2.87 -2.93
C VAL A 68 2.07 3.66 -1.74
N MET A 69 3.38 3.61 -1.50
CA MET A 69 4.02 4.36 -0.42
C MET A 69 3.89 5.88 -0.59
N GLY A 70 4.08 6.39 -1.81
CA GLY A 70 3.88 7.82 -2.12
C GLY A 70 2.43 8.27 -1.97
N GLY A 71 1.46 7.37 -2.24
CA GLY A 71 0.06 7.57 -1.89
C GLY A 71 -0.13 7.78 -0.40
N MET A 72 0.44 6.91 0.43
CA MET A 72 0.33 6.97 1.89
C MET A 72 1.02 8.19 2.51
N GLY A 73 2.16 8.63 1.97
CA GLY A 73 2.84 9.86 2.45
C GLY A 73 1.99 11.12 2.22
N ARG A 74 1.21 11.20 1.14
CA ARG A 74 0.28 12.32 0.91
C ARG A 74 -0.84 12.38 1.95
N LEU A 75 -1.27 11.24 2.48
CA LEU A 75 -2.32 11.18 3.50
C LEU A 75 -1.88 11.68 4.85
N GLU A 76 -0.62 11.42 5.17
CA GLU A 76 0.01 11.92 6.37
C GLU A 76 0.00 13.45 6.35
N GLN A 77 0.43 14.05 5.23
CA GLN A 77 0.46 15.51 5.06
C GLN A 77 -0.92 16.18 5.11
N GLU A 78 -1.94 15.55 4.53
CA GLU A 78 -3.29 16.13 4.50
C GLU A 78 -4.03 16.00 5.86
N GLN A 79 -3.41 15.43 6.91
CA GLN A 79 -4.01 15.20 8.24
C GLN A 79 -5.36 14.47 8.23
N HIS A 80 -5.76 13.89 7.08
CA HIS A 80 -6.99 13.13 6.90
C HIS A 80 -6.84 11.70 7.43
N PHE A 81 -6.15 11.50 8.54
CA PHE A 81 -6.04 10.20 9.19
C PHE A 81 -7.37 9.75 9.84
N ASN A 82 -8.50 10.37 9.53
CA ASN A 82 -9.79 9.93 10.05
C ASN A 82 -10.29 8.73 9.24
N ARG A 83 -10.48 7.58 9.91
CA ARG A 83 -10.90 6.31 9.28
C ARG A 83 -12.17 6.47 8.42
N SER A 84 -13.04 7.47 8.67
CA SER A 84 -14.23 7.75 7.86
C SER A 84 -13.99 8.58 6.59
N ILE A 85 -12.88 9.32 6.49
CA ILE A 85 -12.50 10.13 5.32
C ILE A 85 -11.53 9.35 4.42
N ILE A 86 -10.66 8.55 5.03
CA ILE A 86 -9.71 7.70 4.30
C ILE A 86 -10.46 6.81 3.31
N PHE A 87 -11.48 6.07 3.73
CA PHE A 87 -12.10 5.09 2.83
C PHE A 87 -12.79 5.70 1.60
N PRO A 88 -13.71 6.68 1.69
CA PRO A 88 -14.41 7.16 0.50
C PRO A 88 -13.51 7.94 -0.49
N GLU A 89 -12.45 8.62 -0.03
CA GLU A 89 -11.57 9.40 -0.90
C GLU A 89 -10.28 8.68 -1.30
N LEU A 90 -9.71 7.85 -0.42
CA LEU A 90 -8.59 7.00 -0.79
C LEU A 90 -8.99 5.76 -1.51
N LEU A 91 -10.11 5.11 -1.22
CA LEU A 91 -10.40 3.85 -1.87
C LEU A 91 -10.41 4.02 -3.40
N PRO A 92 -10.96 5.08 -4.00
CA PRO A 92 -10.82 5.33 -5.44
C PRO A 92 -9.38 5.69 -5.85
N LYS A 93 -8.64 6.50 -5.06
CA LYS A 93 -7.27 6.93 -5.39
C LYS A 93 -6.24 5.79 -5.24
N VAL A 94 -6.42 4.92 -4.25
CA VAL A 94 -5.71 3.67 -4.02
C VAL A 94 -6.14 2.69 -5.08
N ILE A 95 -7.42 2.42 -5.36
CA ILE A 95 -7.84 1.54 -6.48
C ILE A 95 -7.33 2.06 -7.84
N ASN A 96 -7.19 3.38 -8.05
CA ASN A 96 -6.63 3.91 -9.29
C ASN A 96 -5.10 3.86 -9.32
N ALA A 97 -4.42 4.05 -8.19
CA ALA A 97 -2.96 3.90 -8.05
C ALA A 97 -2.53 2.42 -8.02
N VAL A 98 -3.42 1.59 -7.48
CA VAL A 98 -3.44 0.15 -7.32
C VAL A 98 -4.35 -0.37 -8.41
N THR A 99 -3.94 -0.28 -9.70
CA THR A 99 -4.62 -0.85 -10.87
C THR A 99 -4.84 -2.36 -10.72
N VAL A 100 -5.81 -2.70 -9.90
CA VAL A 100 -6.03 -3.98 -9.30
C VAL A 100 -7.53 -3.99 -9.10
N ASN A 101 -8.19 -4.93 -9.77
CA ASN A 101 -9.64 -5.13 -9.76
C ASN A 101 -10.25 -4.77 -8.39
N PRO A 102 -11.38 -4.02 -8.30
CA PRO A 102 -12.03 -3.62 -7.05
C PRO A 102 -12.14 -4.71 -5.96
N ASP A 103 -12.15 -6.00 -6.32
CA ASP A 103 -12.07 -7.15 -5.41
C ASP A 103 -10.78 -7.25 -4.57
N SER A 104 -9.78 -6.39 -4.80
CA SER A 104 -8.41 -6.53 -4.27
C SER A 104 -8.08 -5.53 -3.18
N ALA A 105 -8.81 -4.42 -3.11
CA ALA A 105 -8.72 -3.51 -1.98
C ALA A 105 -9.28 -4.19 -0.72
N THR A 106 -10.37 -4.96 -0.87
CA THR A 106 -10.95 -5.79 0.20
C THR A 106 -9.97 -6.86 0.69
N ALA A 107 -9.21 -7.45 -0.23
CA ALA A 107 -8.19 -8.48 0.05
C ALA A 107 -7.07 -7.99 0.97
N ILE A 108 -6.50 -6.82 0.68
CA ILE A 108 -5.40 -6.23 1.46
C ILE A 108 -5.88 -5.83 2.86
N MET A 109 -7.14 -5.41 2.97
CA MET A 109 -7.76 -5.07 4.25
C MET A 109 -8.16 -6.27 5.10
N GLN A 110 -8.44 -7.43 4.49
CA GLN A 110 -8.77 -8.67 5.20
C GLN A 110 -7.54 -9.38 5.80
N ILE A 111 -6.31 -8.92 5.53
CA ILE A 111 -5.09 -9.49 6.12
C ILE A 111 -4.96 -9.15 7.63
N HIS A 112 -5.85 -8.32 8.19
CA HIS A 112 -5.88 -7.97 9.63
C HIS A 112 -7.19 -8.35 10.34
N LEU A 113 -7.86 -9.44 9.95
CA LEU A 113 -8.90 -10.09 10.77
C LEU A 113 -8.63 -11.59 10.88
#